data_AF-A0A6C0JYC5-F1
#
_entry.id   AF-A0A6C0JYC5-F1
#
_cell.length_a   1.000
_cell.length_b   1.000
_cell.length_c   1.000
_cell.angle_alpha   90.00
_cell.angle_beta   90.00
_cell.angle_gamma   90.00
#
_symmetry.space_group_name_H-M   'P 1'
#
loop_
_entity.id
_entity.type
_entity.pdbx_description
1 polymer ?
#
loop_
_entity_poly.entity_id
_entity_poly.type
_entity_poly.pdbx_seq_one_letter_code
_entity_poly.pdbx_strand_id
1 'polypeptide(L)'
;MAIPLIDIHSETDSNIAGSGNLGMNVSVQYVGQDTYIIDEIAESEEDFLDSEKYPNRYYIGSAMYYPEYNDILLDTSISPATLFSYTLYDITLYLAEYSICNVRSLPAVHILQLDIKPDGRYCTVIKTFWLKIVQRAWKKQFAKRQIIICSRGKIAARRHFELTGTYPRELRNIPGLRGLLV
;
A
#
# COMPACT_ATOMS: atom_id res chain seq x y z
N MET A 1 -20.81 -10.90 4.34
CA MET A 1 -19.40 -10.48 4.55
C MET A 1 -18.81 -11.44 5.56
N ALA A 2 -18.28 -12.57 5.09
CA ALA A 2 -17.76 -13.64 5.94
C ALA A 2 -16.24 -13.49 6.01
N ILE A 3 -15.72 -13.44 7.24
CA ILE A 3 -14.29 -13.51 7.55
C ILE A 3 -13.91 -15.00 7.46
N PRO A 4 -12.80 -15.40 6.81
CA PRO A 4 -12.40 -16.80 6.78
C PRO A 4 -12.05 -17.27 8.21
N LEU A 5 -12.48 -18.49 8.56
CA LEU A 5 -12.17 -19.12 9.84
C LEU A 5 -10.70 -19.54 9.89
N ILE A 6 -10.04 -19.27 11.02
CA ILE A 6 -8.72 -19.75 11.36
C ILE A 6 -8.91 -21.02 12.19
N ASP A 7 -8.71 -22.19 11.60
CA ASP A 7 -8.70 -23.45 12.35
C ASP A 7 -7.29 -23.80 12.82
N ILE A 8 -7.17 -24.05 14.13
CA ILE A 8 -5.94 -24.42 14.82
C ILE A 8 -5.98 -25.93 15.02
N HIS A 9 -5.25 -26.69 14.20
CA HIS A 9 -5.01 -28.10 14.47
C HIS A 9 -3.58 -28.32 14.99
N SER A 10 -3.49 -28.88 16.21
CA SER A 10 -2.25 -29.40 16.78
C SER A 10 -2.11 -30.87 16.39
N GLU A 11 -1.12 -31.21 15.57
CA GLU A 11 -0.66 -32.59 15.43
C GLU A 11 0.61 -32.76 16.28
N THR A 12 0.56 -33.71 17.22
CA THR A 12 1.69 -34.14 18.04
C THR A 12 2.22 -35.49 17.59
N ASP A 13 3.52 -35.48 17.27
CA ASP A 13 4.54 -36.53 17.44
C ASP A 13 4.53 -37.74 16.47
N SER A 14 5.66 -38.20 15.90
CA SER A 14 7.01 -38.30 16.48
C SER A 14 8.15 -38.56 15.46
N ASN A 15 9.35 -38.07 15.82
CA ASN A 15 10.72 -38.52 15.47
C ASN A 15 11.36 -38.14 14.12
N ILE A 16 12.27 -37.15 14.14
CA ILE A 16 13.74 -37.28 13.99
C ILE A 16 14.40 -35.91 14.28
N ALA A 17 15.49 -35.94 15.06
CA ALA A 17 16.20 -34.79 15.58
C ALA A 17 16.94 -33.97 14.50
N GLY A 18 16.73 -32.66 14.52
CA GLY A 18 17.46 -31.67 13.73
C GLY A 18 17.05 -30.26 14.16
N SER A 19 17.95 -29.57 14.86
CA SER A 19 17.81 -28.22 15.41
C SER A 19 17.52 -27.15 14.35
N GLY A 20 16.47 -26.34 14.59
CA GLY A 20 16.34 -25.00 14.00
C GLY A 20 14.97 -24.68 13.41
N ASN A 21 14.27 -23.74 14.07
CA ASN A 21 13.17 -22.91 13.55
C ASN A 21 11.77 -23.57 13.48
N LEU A 22 10.99 -23.49 14.57
CA LEU A 22 9.52 -23.54 14.51
C LEU A 22 9.00 -22.24 13.86
N GLY A 23 9.13 -22.14 12.53
CA GLY A 23 8.29 -21.24 11.76
C GLY A 23 6.92 -21.88 11.63
N MET A 24 5.92 -21.40 12.38
CA MET A 24 4.52 -21.70 12.07
C MET A 24 4.26 -21.25 10.63
N ASN A 25 4.12 -22.21 9.72
CA ASN A 25 3.69 -21.98 8.36
C ASN A 25 2.18 -21.70 8.40
N VAL A 26 1.81 -20.44 8.21
CA VAL A 26 0.42 -20.09 7.90
C VAL A 26 0.27 -20.30 6.41
N SER A 27 -0.26 -21.45 5.99
CA SER A 27 -0.67 -21.64 4.61
C SER A 27 -1.96 -20.85 4.38
N VAL A 28 -1.94 -19.90 3.44
CA VAL A 28 -3.15 -19.24 2.97
C VAL A 28 -3.96 -20.30 2.21
N GLN A 29 -5.11 -20.71 2.75
CA GLN A 29 -6.01 -21.62 2.05
C GLN A 29 -6.83 -20.81 1.04
N TYR A 30 -6.51 -20.98 -0.24
CA TYR A 30 -7.26 -20.38 -1.34
C TYR A 30 -8.57 -21.14 -1.58
N VAL A 31 -9.66 -20.42 -1.80
CA VAL A 31 -10.90 -21.01 -2.29
C VAL A 31 -10.73 -21.29 -3.80
N GLY A 32 -11.36 -22.31 -4.36
CA GLY A 32 -11.20 -22.65 -5.79
C GLY A 32 -11.56 -21.54 -6.80
N GLN A 33 -12.26 -20.48 -6.36
CA GLN A 33 -12.48 -19.29 -7.17
C GLN A 33 -11.26 -18.35 -7.17
N ASP A 34 -10.51 -18.30 -6.06
CA ASP A 34 -9.30 -17.49 -5.93
C ASP A 34 -8.21 -17.99 -6.90
N THR A 35 -8.06 -19.32 -7.03
CA THR A 35 -7.05 -19.92 -7.92
C THR A 35 -7.29 -19.56 -9.38
N TYR A 36 -8.54 -19.57 -9.85
CA TYR A 36 -8.87 -19.18 -11.23
C TYR A 36 -8.49 -17.73 -11.53
N ILE A 37 -8.75 -16.80 -10.60
CA ILE A 37 -8.42 -15.38 -10.77
C ILE A 37 -6.90 -15.17 -10.77
N ILE A 38 -6.18 -15.89 -9.91
CA ILE A 38 -4.71 -15.83 -9.87
C ILE A 38 -4.11 -16.28 -11.20
N ASP A 39 -4.61 -17.39 -11.76
CA ASP A 39 -4.16 -17.91 -13.06
C ASP A 39 -4.47 -16.90 -14.19
N GLU A 40 -5.67 -16.31 -14.19
CA GLU A 40 -6.05 -15.28 -15.17
C GLU A 40 -5.13 -14.05 -15.10
N ILE A 41 -4.82 -13.56 -13.89
CA ILE A 41 -3.88 -12.45 -13.71
C ILE A 41 -2.50 -12.85 -14.22
N ALA A 42 -2.02 -14.05 -13.90
CA ALA A 42 -0.71 -14.52 -14.32
C ALA A 42 -0.55 -14.59 -15.84
N GLU A 43 -1.55 -15.14 -16.53
CA GLU A 43 -1.59 -15.17 -18.01
C GLU A 43 -1.54 -13.75 -18.60
N SER A 44 -2.26 -12.80 -18.00
CA SER A 44 -2.28 -11.41 -18.47
C SER A 44 -0.97 -10.64 -18.20
N GLU A 45 -0.19 -11.08 -17.22
CA GLU A 45 1.03 -10.40 -16.77
C GLU A 45 2.32 -10.99 -17.37
N GLU A 46 2.25 -12.11 -18.11
CA GLU A 46 3.42 -12.81 -18.69
C GLU A 46 4.38 -11.84 -19.42
N ASP A 47 3.88 -11.12 -20.43
CA ASP A 47 4.65 -10.14 -21.19
C ASP A 47 5.26 -9.03 -20.31
N PHE A 48 4.53 -8.60 -19.27
CA PHE A 48 4.99 -7.54 -18.38
C PHE A 48 6.08 -8.03 -17.43
N LEU A 49 5.97 -9.26 -16.93
CA LEU A 49 6.98 -9.86 -16.05
C LEU A 49 8.28 -10.12 -16.80
N ASP A 50 8.19 -10.64 -18.03
CA ASP A 50 9.34 -10.92 -18.88
C ASP A 50 10.01 -9.67 -19.45
N SER A 51 9.30 -8.53 -19.41
CA SER A 51 9.88 -7.26 -19.84
C SER A 51 11.05 -6.81 -18.95
N GLU A 52 12.08 -6.28 -19.60
CA GLU A 52 13.25 -5.73 -18.90
C GLU A 52 12.85 -4.58 -17.96
N LYS A 53 13.36 -4.63 -16.73
CA LYS A 53 13.14 -3.59 -15.72
C LYS A 53 14.26 -2.56 -15.80
N TYR A 54 13.89 -1.29 -15.68
CA TYR A 54 14.83 -0.17 -15.84
C TYR A 54 14.99 0.60 -14.53
N PRO A 55 16.22 1.05 -14.20
CA PRO A 55 16.46 1.81 -12.98
C PRO A 55 15.73 3.15 -13.01
N ASN A 56 15.43 3.69 -11.83
CA ASN A 56 14.69 4.94 -11.58
C ASN A 56 13.25 4.98 -12.12
N ARG A 57 12.71 3.85 -12.60
CA ARG A 57 11.30 3.74 -12.97
C ARG A 57 10.43 3.35 -11.77
N TYR A 58 9.15 3.64 -11.91
CA TYR A 58 8.13 3.29 -10.93
C TYR A 58 7.45 1.99 -11.32
N TYR A 59 7.28 1.12 -10.34
CA TYR A 59 6.58 -0.14 -10.45
C TYR A 59 5.51 -0.23 -9.37
N ILE A 60 4.46 -1.00 -9.63
CA ILE A 60 3.41 -1.29 -8.65
C ILE A 60 3.57 -2.75 -8.25
N GLY A 61 3.61 -3.05 -6.96
CA GLY A 61 3.86 -4.42 -6.53
C GLY A 61 4.16 -4.59 -5.06
N SER A 62 4.66 -5.77 -4.70
CA SER A 62 5.18 -6.11 -3.39
C SER A 62 6.68 -5.81 -3.29
N ALA A 63 7.14 -5.55 -2.08
CA ALA A 63 8.55 -5.41 -1.77
C ALA A 63 8.82 -5.98 -0.37
N MET A 64 10.01 -6.55 -0.19
CA MET A 64 10.39 -7.20 1.05
C MET A 64 11.70 -6.61 1.58
N TYR A 65 11.80 -6.48 2.91
CA TYR A 65 13.05 -6.08 3.55
C TYR A 65 13.95 -7.30 3.74
N TYR A 66 15.20 -7.19 3.29
CA TYR A 66 16.22 -8.23 3.45
C TYR A 66 17.30 -7.77 4.42
N PRO A 67 17.32 -8.29 5.66
CA PRO A 67 18.26 -7.85 6.69
C PRO A 67 19.73 -8.03 6.33
N GLU A 68 20.05 -9.06 5.55
CA GLU A 68 21.43 -9.39 5.12
C GLU A 68 22.06 -8.25 4.30
N TYR A 69 21.23 -7.55 3.52
CA TYR A 69 21.65 -6.45 2.67
C TYR A 69 21.31 -5.08 3.25
N ASN A 70 20.49 -5.03 4.30
CA ASN A 70 19.87 -3.80 4.81
C ASN A 70 19.16 -3.00 3.70
N ASP A 71 18.53 -3.72 2.76
CA ASP A 71 17.86 -3.16 1.59
C ASP A 71 16.43 -3.68 1.48
N ILE A 72 15.57 -2.90 0.82
CA ILE A 72 14.23 -3.33 0.41
C ILE A 72 14.32 -3.79 -1.04
N LEU A 73 13.99 -5.04 -1.32
CA LEU A 73 14.04 -5.60 -2.67
C LEU A 73 12.64 -5.65 -3.28
N LEU A 74 12.57 -5.42 -4.59
CA LEU A 74 11.38 -5.74 -5.38
C LEU A 74 11.13 -7.25 -5.29
N ASP A 75 9.91 -7.62 -4.94
CA ASP A 75 9.50 -9.03 -4.90
C ASP A 75 8.75 -9.36 -6.19
N THR A 76 7.49 -8.93 -6.31
CA THR A 76 6.68 -9.12 -7.51
C THR A 76 6.04 -7.79 -7.92
N SER A 77 5.87 -7.57 -9.22
CA SER A 77 5.26 -6.34 -9.77
C SER A 77 4.15 -6.66 -10.74
N ILE A 78 3.17 -5.76 -10.83
CA ILE A 78 2.08 -5.81 -11.80
C ILE A 78 2.08 -4.61 -12.72
N SER A 79 1.46 -4.77 -13.89
CA SER A 79 1.17 -3.69 -14.79
C SER A 79 0.12 -2.73 -14.21
N PRO A 80 0.10 -1.46 -14.64
CA PRO A 80 -0.97 -0.53 -14.28
C PRO A 80 -2.35 -1.00 -14.74
N ALA A 81 -2.44 -1.78 -15.83
CA ALA A 81 -3.71 -2.29 -16.33
C ALA A 81 -4.36 -3.23 -15.30
N THR A 82 -3.59 -4.20 -14.80
CA THR A 82 -4.03 -5.15 -13.77
C THR A 82 -4.48 -4.46 -12.49
N LEU A 83 -3.80 -3.39 -12.07
CA LEU A 83 -4.22 -2.60 -10.91
C LEU A 83 -5.66 -2.05 -11.04
N PHE A 84 -6.09 -1.69 -12.25
CA PHE A 84 -7.41 -1.12 -12.50
C PHE A 84 -8.47 -2.16 -12.92
N SER A 85 -8.04 -3.35 -13.34
CA SER A 85 -8.93 -4.44 -13.75
C SER A 85 -9.41 -5.30 -12.58
N TYR A 86 -8.58 -5.48 -11.54
CA TYR A 86 -8.86 -6.40 -10.44
C TYR A 86 -9.02 -5.69 -9.08
N THR A 87 -9.59 -6.39 -8.10
CA THR A 87 -9.66 -5.84 -6.75
C THR A 87 -8.28 -5.89 -6.09
N LEU A 88 -8.05 -5.02 -5.10
CA LEU A 88 -6.81 -5.08 -4.32
C LEU A 88 -6.63 -6.43 -3.61
N TYR A 89 -7.72 -7.12 -3.25
CA TYR A 89 -7.64 -8.43 -2.63
C TYR A 89 -7.06 -9.47 -3.60
N ASP A 90 -7.62 -9.56 -4.80
CA ASP A 90 -7.15 -10.46 -5.86
C ASP A 90 -5.68 -10.20 -6.20
N ILE A 91 -5.31 -8.93 -6.32
CA ILE A 91 -3.92 -8.52 -6.56
C ILE A 91 -3.01 -8.96 -5.41
N THR A 92 -3.44 -8.79 -4.15
CA THR A 92 -2.62 -9.23 -3.01
C THR A 92 -2.50 -10.74 -2.90
N LEU A 93 -3.52 -11.50 -3.32
CA LEU A 93 -3.44 -12.96 -3.42
C LEU A 93 -2.45 -13.39 -4.51
N TYR A 94 -2.57 -12.80 -5.71
CA TYR A 94 -1.64 -13.02 -6.81
C TYR A 94 -0.19 -12.71 -6.41
N LEU A 95 0.05 -11.55 -5.80
CA LEU A 95 1.38 -11.15 -5.34
C LEU A 95 1.92 -12.08 -4.24
N ALA A 96 1.05 -12.69 -3.41
CA ALA A 96 1.47 -13.66 -2.42
C ALA A 96 1.86 -14.99 -3.07
N GLU A 97 1.08 -15.45 -4.04
CA GLU A 97 1.29 -16.72 -4.75
C GLU A 97 2.56 -16.67 -5.62
N TYR A 98 2.75 -15.56 -6.33
CA TYR A 98 3.92 -15.33 -7.20
C TYR A 98 5.09 -14.66 -6.46
N SER A 99 5.07 -14.62 -5.13
CA SER A 99 6.21 -14.14 -4.34
C SER A 99 7.33 -15.16 -4.37
N ILE A 100 8.58 -14.68 -4.44
CA ILE A 100 9.75 -15.57 -4.32
C ILE A 100 9.97 -15.95 -2.84
N CYS A 101 9.37 -15.21 -1.92
CA CYS A 101 9.48 -15.43 -0.48
C CYS A 101 8.27 -16.20 0.06
N ASN A 102 8.48 -17.03 1.07
CA ASN A 102 7.37 -17.57 1.85
C ASN A 102 6.73 -16.43 2.68
N VAL A 103 5.59 -15.93 2.20
CA VAL A 103 4.91 -14.78 2.80
C VAL A 103 3.99 -15.24 3.93
N ARG A 104 4.23 -14.76 5.15
CA ARG A 104 3.40 -15.09 6.33
C ARG A 104 2.05 -14.37 6.37
N SER A 105 1.87 -13.38 5.50
CA SER A 105 0.69 -12.50 5.45
C SER A 105 0.56 -11.87 4.08
N LEU A 106 -0.67 -11.60 3.60
CA LEU A 106 -0.86 -10.95 2.31
C LEU A 106 -0.01 -9.68 2.15
N PRO A 107 0.80 -9.58 1.09
CA PRO A 107 1.72 -8.46 0.89
C PRO A 107 0.92 -7.19 0.61
N ALA A 108 1.45 -6.04 1.05
CA ALA A 108 0.84 -4.76 0.73
C ALA A 108 1.27 -4.29 -0.66
N VAL A 109 0.31 -3.84 -1.47
CA VAL A 109 0.60 -3.23 -2.77
C VAL A 109 1.23 -1.85 -2.57
N HIS A 110 2.36 -1.61 -3.22
CA HIS A 110 3.15 -0.39 -3.11
C HIS A 110 3.47 0.21 -4.48
N ILE A 111 3.75 1.52 -4.48
CA ILE A 111 4.41 2.21 -5.59
C ILE A 111 5.88 2.24 -5.20
N LEU A 112 6.70 1.61 -6.02
CA LEU A 112 8.10 1.32 -5.78
C LEU A 112 8.92 2.06 -6.81
N GLN A 113 9.96 2.79 -6.39
CA GLN A 113 10.96 3.29 -7.32
C GLN A 113 12.11 2.29 -7.35
N LEU A 114 12.39 1.72 -8.52
CA LEU A 114 13.45 0.72 -8.70
C LEU A 114 14.83 1.38 -8.75
N ASP A 115 15.78 0.77 -8.08
CA ASP A 115 17.20 1.10 -8.09
C ASP A 115 17.98 -0.20 -8.29
N ILE A 116 18.45 -0.44 -9.51
CA ILE A 116 19.22 -1.64 -9.85
C ILE A 116 20.66 -1.40 -9.45
N LYS A 117 21.13 -2.16 -8.46
CA LYS A 117 22.50 -2.08 -7.95
C LYS A 117 23.50 -2.69 -8.96
N PRO A 118 24.80 -2.34 -8.88
CA PRO A 118 25.83 -2.89 -9.76
C PRO A 118 25.98 -4.42 -9.70
N ASP A 119 25.55 -5.03 -8.60
CA ASP A 119 25.52 -6.49 -8.39
C ASP A 119 24.26 -7.16 -8.94
N GLY A 120 23.38 -6.40 -9.63
CA GLY A 120 22.15 -6.90 -10.24
C GLY A 120 20.95 -6.94 -9.30
N ARG A 121 21.08 -6.54 -8.02
CA ARG A 121 19.96 -6.54 -7.08
C ARG A 121 18.94 -5.45 -7.41
N TYR A 122 17.66 -5.82 -7.37
CA TYR A 122 16.53 -4.91 -7.62
C TYR A 122 16.09 -4.25 -6.33
N CYS A 123 16.86 -3.28 -5.85
CA CYS A 123 16.51 -2.51 -4.66
C CYS A 123 15.38 -1.52 -4.96
N THR A 124 14.58 -1.16 -3.97
CA THR A 124 13.46 -0.24 -4.16
C THR A 124 13.29 0.75 -3.02
N VAL A 125 12.74 1.92 -3.35
CA VAL A 125 12.23 2.89 -2.38
C VAL A 125 10.70 2.87 -2.40
N ILE A 126 10.09 2.59 -1.25
CA ILE A 126 8.62 2.59 -1.10
C ILE A 126 8.08 4.02 -1.10
N LYS A 127 7.48 4.44 -2.22
CA LYS A 127 6.96 5.81 -2.41
C LYS A 127 5.56 6.00 -1.84
N THR A 128 4.78 4.92 -1.71
CA THR A 128 3.45 4.96 -1.07
C THR A 128 3.51 5.48 0.36
N PHE A 129 4.58 5.18 1.10
CA PHE A 129 4.78 5.71 2.46
C PHE A 129 4.81 7.25 2.46
N TRP A 130 5.64 7.85 1.61
CA TRP A 130 5.77 9.30 1.50
C TRP A 130 4.49 9.96 0.98
N LEU A 131 3.84 9.35 -0.02
CA LEU A 131 2.55 9.82 -0.51
C LEU A 131 1.49 9.82 0.59
N LYS A 132 1.44 8.78 1.45
CA LYS A 132 0.53 8.74 2.60
C LYS A 132 0.78 9.88 3.59
N ILE A 133 2.03 10.27 3.83
CA ILE A 133 2.35 11.42 4.69
C ILE A 133 1.80 12.71 4.11
N VAL A 134 2.08 12.97 2.83
CA VAL A 134 1.58 14.16 2.12
C VAL A 134 0.05 14.20 2.14
N GLN A 135 -0.59 13.07 1.80
CA GLN A 135 -2.04 12.93 1.81
C GLN A 135 -2.64 13.17 3.20
N ARG A 136 -2.03 12.67 4.28
CA ARG A 136 -2.48 12.90 5.66
C ARG A 136 -2.41 14.39 6.02
N ALA A 137 -1.29 15.05 5.70
CA ALA A 137 -1.13 16.48 5.93
C ALA A 137 -2.18 17.29 5.16
N TRP A 138 -2.43 16.93 3.91
CA TRP A 138 -3.46 17.57 3.07
C TRP A 138 -4.86 17.36 3.61
N LYS A 139 -5.23 16.13 4.00
CA LYS A 139 -6.54 15.82 4.58
C LYS A 139 -6.77 16.61 5.88
N LYS A 140 -5.75 16.68 6.76
CA LYS A 140 -5.80 17.48 8.00
C LYS A 140 -6.02 18.96 7.69
N GLN A 141 -5.32 19.50 6.71
CA GLN A 141 -5.44 20.91 6.33
C GLN A 141 -6.78 21.22 5.67
N PHE A 142 -7.23 20.33 4.79
CA PHE A 142 -8.52 20.44 4.14
C PHE A 142 -9.66 20.43 5.15
N ALA A 143 -9.61 19.55 6.16
CA ALA A 143 -10.59 19.54 7.25
C ALA A 143 -10.67 20.89 7.99
N LYS A 144 -9.53 21.52 8.31
CA LYS A 144 -9.50 22.86 8.90
C LYS A 144 -10.15 23.91 7.99
N ARG A 145 -9.86 23.86 6.70
CA ARG A 145 -10.46 24.78 5.72
C ARG A 145 -11.97 24.60 5.65
N GLN A 146 -12.47 23.36 5.64
CA GLN A 146 -13.89 23.06 5.62
C GLN A 146 -14.61 23.64 6.85
N ILE A 147 -14.05 23.49 8.06
CA ILE A 147 -14.62 24.08 9.28
C ILE A 147 -14.80 25.60 9.15
N ILE A 148 -13.80 26.30 8.60
CA ILE A 148 -13.85 27.76 8.42
C ILE A 148 -14.88 28.13 7.35
N ILE A 149 -14.90 27.44 6.22
CA ILE A 149 -15.88 27.67 5.14
C ILE A 149 -17.30 27.47 5.65
N CYS A 150 -17.57 26.36 6.34
CA CYS A 150 -18.88 26.11 6.96
C CYS A 150 -19.24 27.19 7.99
N SER A 151 -18.27 27.63 8.81
CA SER A 151 -18.49 28.65 9.83
C SER A 151 -18.77 30.04 9.24
N ARG A 152 -18.15 30.37 8.09
CA ARG A 152 -18.47 31.59 7.33
C ARG A 152 -19.90 31.57 6.77
N GLY A 153 -20.44 30.38 6.50
CA GLY A 153 -21.81 30.21 6.05
C GLY A 153 -22.88 30.58 7.08
N LYS A 154 -22.54 30.63 8.38
CA LYS A 154 -23.48 30.94 9.48
C LYS A 154 -24.01 32.37 9.39
N ILE A 155 -25.27 32.56 9.79
CA ILE A 155 -25.96 33.87 9.75
C ILE A 155 -25.15 34.95 10.49
N ALA A 156 -24.61 34.62 11.68
CA ALA A 156 -23.80 35.57 12.44
C ALA A 156 -22.54 36.03 11.69
N ALA A 157 -21.85 35.12 11.01
CA ALA A 157 -20.64 35.43 10.25
C ALA A 157 -20.97 36.24 8.99
N ARG A 158 -22.07 35.93 8.31
CA ARG A 158 -22.56 36.71 7.15
C ARG A 158 -22.96 38.13 7.54
N ARG A 159 -23.75 38.28 8.60
CA ARG A 159 -24.15 39.60 9.12
C ARG A 159 -22.94 40.45 9.52
N HIS A 160 -21.94 39.85 10.15
CA HIS A 160 -20.69 40.56 10.47
C HIS A 160 -19.98 41.04 9.20
N PHE A 161 -19.92 40.21 8.16
CA PHE A 161 -19.33 40.58 6.87
C PHE A 161 -20.12 41.69 6.18
N GLU A 162 -21.46 41.65 6.21
CA GLU A 162 -22.32 42.70 5.65
C GLU A 162 -22.09 44.06 6.33
N LEU A 163 -21.92 44.07 7.66
CA LEU A 163 -21.73 45.31 8.42
C LEU A 163 -20.31 45.88 8.33
N THR A 164 -19.28 45.04 8.16
CA THR A 164 -17.87 45.44 8.30
C THR A 164 -17.01 45.20 7.06
N GLY A 165 -17.55 44.54 6.03
CA GLY A 165 -16.81 44.09 4.85
C GLY A 165 -15.80 42.97 5.11
N THR A 166 -15.70 42.45 6.34
CA THR A 166 -14.71 41.42 6.70
C THR A 166 -15.30 40.33 7.59
N TYR A 167 -14.71 39.13 7.53
CA TYR A 167 -15.07 38.05 8.46
C TYR A 167 -14.47 38.29 9.85
N PRO A 168 -15.12 37.75 10.91
CA PRO A 168 -14.57 37.74 12.27
C PRO A 168 -13.14 37.19 12.29
N ARG A 169 -12.33 37.64 13.27
CA ARG A 169 -10.89 37.35 13.33
C ARG A 169 -10.56 35.86 13.17
N GLU A 170 -11.34 34.99 13.83
CA GLU A 170 -11.18 33.52 13.80
C GLU A 170 -11.47 32.91 12.41
N LEU A 171 -12.33 33.55 11.63
CA LEU A 171 -12.75 33.08 10.31
C LEU A 171 -12.07 33.84 9.18
N ARG A 172 -11.24 34.84 9.48
CA ARG A 172 -10.63 35.75 8.49
C ARG A 172 -9.59 35.03 7.64
N ASN A 173 -8.77 34.19 8.24
CA ASN A 173 -7.69 33.49 7.56
C ASN A 173 -8.10 32.07 7.15
N ILE A 174 -7.93 31.71 5.88
CA ILE A 174 -8.05 30.31 5.42
C ILE A 174 -6.63 29.74 5.37
N PRO A 175 -6.35 28.66 6.10
CA PRO A 175 -5.00 28.19 6.24
C PRO A 175 -4.53 27.57 4.90
N GLY A 176 -3.36 28.01 4.42
CA GLY A 176 -2.78 27.63 3.12
C GLY A 176 -2.00 26.32 3.18
N LEU A 177 -1.35 25.92 2.08
CA LEU A 177 -0.55 24.69 2.00
C LEU A 177 0.92 24.87 2.44
N ARG A 178 1.36 26.12 2.64
CA ARG A 178 2.75 26.43 2.99
C ARG A 178 3.07 25.96 4.41
N GLY A 179 4.20 25.27 4.58
CA GLY A 179 4.67 24.80 5.89
C GLY A 179 4.03 23.49 6.38
N LEU A 180 3.41 22.71 5.50
CA LEU A 180 2.71 21.47 5.89
C LEU A 180 3.60 20.30 6.28
N LEU A 181 4.86 20.30 5.83
CA LEU A 181 5.85 19.24 6.04
C LEU A 181 7.16 19.77 6.64
N VAL A 182 7.11 20.94 7.27
CA VAL A 182 8.25 21.56 7.98
C VAL A 182 8.28 21.05 9.41
#